data_AF-A0A136KIA4-F1
#
_entry.id   AF-A0A136KIA4-F1
#
_cell.length_a   1.000
_cell.length_b   1.000
_cell.length_c   1.000
_cell.angle_alpha   90.00
_cell.angle_beta   90.00
_cell.angle_gamma   90.00
#
_symmetry.space_group_name_H-M   'P 1'
#
loop_
_entity.id
_entity.type
_entity.pdbx_description
1 polymer ?
#
loop_
_entity_poly.entity_id
_entity_poly.type
_entity_poly.pdbx_seq_one_letter_code
_entity_poly.pdbx_strand_id
1 'polypeptide(L)'
;MGKRRGFEFAFCYSLFMTIFQAIIMGLVEGLTEFLPISSTAHLLITAKLLGIEQSPFVALFEVVIQAGAIAAIIVLYTKYVLSKPKLIPLILISFVPTAVMGVLAKDFVKTVLFDSVGTIGMTLALIGGLFLLIELLIQKKVIVLSQDMKDLGYSHAIFIGISQGLAVFPGVSRAGAVIVVMMLLGYQRRDAAMYSFLLAVPTIFAASGYDLLTTPLDGYGVSEYGLLA
;
A
#
# COMPACT_ATOMS: atom_id res chain seq x y z
N MET A 1 -22.04 -41.13 25.02
CA MET A 1 -22.24 -39.95 24.15
C MET A 1 -21.31 -38.84 24.61
N GLY A 2 -20.15 -38.66 23.97
CA GLY A 2 -19.16 -37.69 24.44
C GLY A 2 -17.98 -37.57 23.48
N LYS A 3 -18.19 -36.96 22.31
CA LYS A 3 -17.09 -36.67 21.37
C LYS A 3 -17.42 -35.60 20.31
N ARG A 4 -18.21 -34.57 20.67
CA ARG A 4 -18.54 -33.45 19.75
C ARG A 4 -18.24 -32.04 20.30
N ARG A 5 -17.59 -31.90 21.46
CA ARG A 5 -17.29 -30.56 22.01
C ARG A 5 -15.94 -29.96 21.60
N GLY A 6 -15.01 -30.75 21.08
CA GLY A 6 -13.69 -30.25 20.65
C GLY A 6 -13.69 -29.60 19.26
N PHE A 7 -14.60 -30.01 18.38
CA PHE A 7 -14.63 -29.54 16.99
C PHE A 7 -15.35 -28.20 16.85
N GLU A 8 -16.41 -27.95 17.63
CA GLU A 8 -17.09 -26.64 17.67
C GLU A 8 -16.23 -25.55 18.32
N PHE A 9 -15.37 -25.90 19.28
CA PHE A 9 -14.50 -24.93 19.95
C PHE A 9 -13.36 -24.44 19.04
N ALA A 10 -12.82 -25.31 18.18
CA ALA A 10 -11.82 -24.93 17.18
C ALA A 10 -12.44 -24.09 16.05
N PHE A 11 -13.69 -24.39 15.67
CA PHE A 11 -14.43 -23.63 14.65
C PHE A 11 -14.75 -22.20 15.12
N CYS A 12 -15.03 -22.01 16.41
CA CYS A 12 -15.28 -20.68 16.97
C CYS A 12 -14.01 -19.80 17.00
N TYR A 13 -12.82 -20.40 17.16
CA TYR A 13 -11.54 -19.69 17.08
C TYR A 13 -11.16 -19.27 15.65
N SER A 14 -11.73 -19.92 14.63
CA SER A 14 -11.51 -19.62 13.21
C SER A 14 -12.13 -18.29 12.77
N LEU A 15 -13.04 -17.72 13.58
CA LEU A 15 -13.79 -16.51 13.26
C LEU A 15 -13.11 -15.23 13.75
N PHE A 16 -12.08 -15.31 14.60
CA PHE A 16 -11.50 -14.14 15.25
C PHE A 16 -9.99 -14.05 15.06
N MET A 17 -9.51 -12.88 14.62
CA MET A 17 -8.08 -12.59 14.54
C MET A 17 -7.49 -12.52 15.95
N THR A 18 -6.48 -13.35 16.21
CA THR A 18 -5.74 -13.36 17.47
C THR A 18 -4.75 -12.19 17.53
N ILE A 19 -4.36 -11.78 18.74
CA ILE A 19 -3.31 -10.76 18.95
C ILE A 19 -2.01 -11.16 18.24
N PHE A 20 -1.66 -12.44 18.25
CA PHE A 20 -0.48 -12.95 17.55
C PHE A 20 -0.57 -12.73 16.02
N GLN A 21 -1.72 -13.06 15.43
CA GLN A 21 -1.98 -12.81 14.01
C GLN A 21 -1.96 -11.30 13.69
N ALA A 22 -2.56 -10.47 14.54
CA ALA A 22 -2.56 -9.02 14.38
C ALA A 22 -1.14 -8.43 14.41
N ILE A 23 -0.28 -8.90 15.33
CA ILE A 23 1.12 -8.48 15.40
C ILE A 23 1.87 -8.86 14.12
N ILE A 24 1.71 -10.10 13.63
CA ILE A 24 2.38 -10.53 12.39
C ILE A 24 1.91 -9.69 11.20
N MET A 25 0.60 -9.50 11.04
CA MET A 25 0.04 -8.70 9.95
C MET A 25 0.55 -7.26 10.01
N GLY A 26 0.58 -6.64 11.20
CA GLY A 26 1.13 -5.29 11.40
C GLY A 26 2.63 -5.20 11.07
N LEU A 27 3.43 -6.20 11.42
CA LEU A 27 4.85 -6.26 11.05
C LEU A 27 5.04 -6.40 9.53
N VAL A 28 4.24 -7.26 8.89
CA VAL A 28 4.27 -7.44 7.44
C VAL A 28 3.91 -6.13 6.74
N GLU A 29 2.83 -5.47 7.15
CA GLU A 29 2.45 -4.17 6.62
C GLU A 29 3.56 -3.13 6.78
N GLY A 30 4.05 -2.94 8.02
CA GLY A 30 5.09 -1.94 8.30
C GLY A 30 6.39 -2.16 7.52
N LEU A 31 6.75 -3.41 7.23
CA LEU A 31 7.93 -3.75 6.43
C LEU A 31 7.70 -3.58 4.92
N THR A 32 6.48 -3.84 4.43
CA THR A 32 6.23 -4.01 3.00
C THR A 32 5.59 -2.80 2.34
N GLU A 33 4.90 -1.92 3.08
CA GLU A 33 4.14 -0.79 2.52
C GLU A 33 5.02 0.19 1.74
N PHE A 34 6.23 0.42 2.24
CA PHE A 34 7.18 1.38 1.66
C PHE A 34 8.18 0.72 0.71
N LEU A 35 8.28 -0.61 0.73
CA LEU A 35 9.13 -1.33 -0.20
C LEU A 35 8.39 -1.54 -1.54
N PRO A 36 9.10 -1.55 -2.68
CA PRO A 36 8.50 -1.76 -3.99
C PRO A 36 8.12 -3.24 -4.24
N ILE A 37 7.45 -3.87 -3.27
CA ILE A 37 7.13 -5.32 -3.24
C ILE A 37 5.64 -5.62 -2.98
N SER A 38 4.80 -4.59 -2.87
CA SER A 38 3.34 -4.66 -2.65
C SER A 38 2.93 -5.28 -1.30
N SER A 39 2.55 -4.43 -0.35
CA SER A 39 2.00 -4.83 0.94
C SER A 39 0.74 -5.67 0.84
N THR A 40 -0.22 -5.27 -0.02
CA THR A 40 -1.48 -5.99 -0.21
C THR A 40 -1.28 -7.46 -0.60
N ALA A 41 -0.28 -7.75 -1.44
CA ALA A 41 0.04 -9.13 -1.81
C ALA A 41 0.63 -9.92 -0.62
N HIS A 42 1.51 -9.28 0.16
CA HIS A 42 2.13 -9.90 1.33
C HIS A 42 1.12 -10.13 2.45
N LEU A 43 0.18 -9.21 2.69
CA LEU A 43 -0.91 -9.37 3.64
C LEU A 43 -1.84 -10.52 3.23
N LEU A 44 -2.21 -10.62 1.95
CA LEU A 44 -3.04 -11.72 1.45
C LEU A 44 -2.37 -13.09 1.67
N ILE A 45 -1.08 -13.20 1.34
CA ILE A 45 -0.31 -14.43 1.53
C ILE A 45 -0.19 -14.75 3.02
N THR A 46 0.11 -13.75 3.85
CA THR A 46 0.28 -13.90 5.30
C THR A 46 -1.03 -14.34 5.95
N ALA A 47 -2.15 -13.73 5.59
CA ALA A 47 -3.48 -14.11 6.06
C ALA A 47 -3.77 -15.59 5.73
N LYS A 48 -3.50 -16.01 4.50
CA LYS A 48 -3.66 -17.41 4.08
C LYS A 48 -2.76 -18.38 4.85
N LEU A 49 -1.51 -18.01 5.12
CA LEU A 49 -0.57 -18.82 5.91
C LEU A 49 -0.98 -18.93 7.38
N LEU A 50 -1.60 -17.88 7.92
CA LEU A 50 -2.09 -17.83 9.30
C LEU A 50 -3.50 -18.40 9.47
N GLY A 51 -4.13 -18.88 8.39
CA GLY A 51 -5.51 -19.40 8.42
C GLY A 51 -6.57 -18.33 8.68
N ILE A 52 -6.30 -17.08 8.33
CA ILE A 52 -7.22 -15.95 8.49
C ILE A 52 -8.13 -15.89 7.26
N GLU A 53 -9.43 -16.06 7.48
CA GLU A 53 -10.43 -15.87 6.42
C GLU A 53 -10.61 -14.39 6.12
N GLN A 54 -10.73 -14.05 4.83
CA GLN A 54 -10.97 -12.68 4.41
C GLN A 54 -12.40 -12.27 4.76
N SER A 55 -12.53 -11.24 5.59
CA SER A 55 -13.81 -10.71 6.07
C SER A 55 -13.80 -9.17 6.04
N PRO A 56 -14.98 -8.51 6.14
CA PRO A 56 -15.03 -7.05 6.29
C PRO A 56 -14.24 -6.52 7.49
N PHE A 57 -14.08 -7.32 8.54
CA PHE A 57 -13.23 -7.00 9.69
C PHE A 57 -11.75 -7.04 9.33
N VAL A 58 -11.29 -8.09 8.63
CA VAL A 58 -9.89 -8.19 8.20
C VAL A 58 -9.54 -7.08 7.23
N ALA A 59 -10.42 -6.76 6.27
CA ALA A 59 -10.23 -5.64 5.37
C ALA A 59 -10.10 -4.30 6.11
N LEU A 60 -10.97 -4.04 7.09
CA LEU A 60 -10.87 -2.86 7.95
C LEU A 60 -9.57 -2.85 8.77
N PHE A 61 -9.18 -4.00 9.33
CA PHE A 61 -7.94 -4.15 10.08
C PHE A 61 -6.72 -3.83 9.21
N GLU A 62 -6.65 -4.33 7.98
CA GLU A 62 -5.60 -4.03 6.99
C GLU A 62 -5.51 -2.52 6.72
N VAL A 63 -6.64 -1.84 6.56
CA VAL A 63 -6.70 -0.37 6.40
C VAL A 63 -6.15 0.35 7.65
N VAL A 64 -6.44 -0.14 8.85
CA VAL A 64 -5.98 0.46 10.12
C VAL A 64 -4.48 0.30 10.31
N ILE A 65 -3.91 -0.90 10.07
CA ILE A 65 -2.46 -1.10 10.20
C ILE A 65 -1.68 -0.29 9.16
N GLN A 66 -2.24 -0.10 7.96
CA GLN A 66 -1.68 0.75 6.92
C GLN A 66 -1.68 2.23 7.36
N ALA A 67 -2.74 2.71 7.99
CA ALA A 67 -2.75 4.04 8.60
C ALA A 67 -1.67 4.19 9.69
N GLY A 68 -1.38 3.13 10.44
CA GLY A 68 -0.26 3.05 11.38
C GLY A 68 1.11 3.20 10.69
N ALA A 69 1.32 2.54 9.56
CA ALA A 69 2.53 2.70 8.74
C ALA A 69 2.71 4.16 8.29
N ILE A 70 1.61 4.82 7.88
CA ILE A 70 1.65 6.23 7.47
C ILE A 70 1.93 7.18 8.63
N ALA A 71 1.37 6.91 9.81
CA ALA A 71 1.69 7.67 11.01
C ALA A 71 3.20 7.65 11.30
N ALA A 72 3.87 6.51 11.08
CA ALA A 72 5.33 6.41 11.24
C ALA A 72 6.09 7.33 10.26
N ILE A 73 5.66 7.41 8.99
CA ILE A 73 6.27 8.32 8.00
C ILE A 73 6.05 9.79 8.37
N ILE A 74 4.85 10.15 8.82
CA ILE A 74 4.58 11.51 9.29
C ILE A 74 5.55 11.86 10.42
N VAL A 75 5.65 11.02 11.45
CA VAL A 75 6.57 11.27 12.58
C VAL A 75 8.02 11.38 12.12
N LEU A 76 8.46 10.45 11.26
CA LEU A 76 9.86 10.38 10.80
C LEU A 76 10.26 11.58 9.92
N TYR A 77 9.37 12.04 9.04
CA TYR A 77 9.70 13.04 8.01
C TYR A 77 9.09 14.43 8.24
N THR A 78 8.27 14.67 9.26
CA THR A 78 7.64 15.98 9.50
C THR A 78 8.68 17.12 9.55
N LYS A 79 9.75 16.98 10.35
CA LYS A 79 10.81 18.01 10.43
C LYS A 79 11.48 18.26 9.08
N TYR A 80 11.69 17.20 8.29
CA TYR A 80 12.29 17.29 6.98
C TYR A 80 11.39 18.03 5.99
N VAL A 81 10.10 17.69 5.94
CA VAL A 81 9.11 18.35 5.08
C VAL A 81 8.95 19.82 5.45
N LEU A 82 8.85 20.14 6.75
CA LEU A 82 8.75 21.52 7.23
C LEU A 82 10.00 22.35 6.90
N SER A 83 11.18 21.73 6.87
CA SER A 83 12.42 22.39 6.43
C SER A 83 12.48 22.67 4.92
N LYS A 84 11.62 22.01 4.12
CA LYS A 84 11.58 22.10 2.65
C LYS A 84 10.14 22.35 2.17
N PRO A 85 9.57 23.56 2.41
CA PRO A 85 8.16 23.84 2.13
C PRO A 85 7.78 23.69 0.65
N LYS A 86 8.75 23.79 -0.28
CA LYS A 86 8.54 23.53 -1.70
C LYS A 86 8.12 22.09 -2.02
N LEU A 87 8.37 21.12 -1.13
CA LEU A 87 7.95 19.73 -1.33
C LEU A 87 6.44 19.54 -1.15
N ILE A 88 5.81 20.31 -0.27
CA ILE A 88 4.38 20.20 0.02
C ILE A 88 3.52 20.39 -1.25
N PRO A 89 3.67 21.48 -2.04
CA PRO A 89 2.88 21.62 -3.26
C PRO A 89 3.23 20.56 -4.30
N LEU A 90 4.46 20.06 -4.39
CA LEU A 90 4.83 18.98 -5.31
C LEU A 90 4.09 17.68 -4.97
N ILE A 91 4.07 17.32 -3.70
CA ILE A 91 3.35 16.15 -3.18
C ILE A 91 1.84 16.29 -3.49
N LEU A 92 1.25 17.45 -3.22
CA LEU A 92 -0.16 17.69 -3.49
C LEU A 92 -0.48 17.63 -4.99
N ILE A 93 0.39 18.20 -5.83
CA ILE A 93 0.25 18.13 -7.30
C ILE A 93 0.34 16.68 -7.80
N SER A 94 1.22 15.86 -7.23
CA SER A 94 1.27 14.43 -7.53
C SER A 94 0.04 13.67 -7.02
N PHE A 95 -0.49 14.05 -5.85
CA PHE A 95 -1.65 13.40 -5.25
C PHE A 95 -2.93 13.60 -6.08
N VAL A 96 -3.15 14.78 -6.66
CA VAL A 96 -4.36 15.10 -7.44
C VAL A 96 -4.66 14.06 -8.55
N PRO A 97 -3.76 13.79 -9.51
CA PRO A 97 -4.01 12.78 -10.54
C PRO A 97 -4.12 11.36 -9.96
N THR A 98 -3.39 11.03 -8.89
CA THR A 98 -3.58 9.74 -8.20
C THR A 98 -5.00 9.59 -7.67
N ALA A 99 -5.51 10.61 -6.97
CA ALA A 99 -6.85 10.61 -6.40
C ALA A 99 -7.93 10.54 -7.48
N VAL A 100 -7.77 11.30 -8.57
CA VAL A 100 -8.67 11.25 -9.72
C VAL A 100 -8.71 9.85 -10.32
N MET A 101 -7.55 9.24 -10.56
CA MET A 101 -7.50 7.87 -11.10
C MET A 101 -8.10 6.85 -10.12
N GLY A 102 -7.86 6.99 -8.82
CA GLY A 102 -8.47 6.15 -7.79
C GLY A 102 -10.00 6.21 -7.79
N VAL A 103 -10.57 7.41 -7.88
CA VAL A 103 -12.03 7.59 -7.95
C VAL A 103 -12.61 7.02 -9.24
N LEU A 104 -11.98 7.30 -10.39
CA LEU A 104 -12.46 6.83 -11.69
C LEU A 104 -12.37 5.31 -11.85
N ALA A 105 -11.36 4.68 -11.24
CA ALA A 105 -11.13 3.25 -11.34
C ALA A 105 -11.88 2.45 -10.26
N LYS A 106 -12.64 3.08 -9.35
CA LYS A 106 -13.33 2.38 -8.25
C LYS A 106 -14.22 1.22 -8.72
N ASP A 107 -14.93 1.39 -9.83
CA ASP A 107 -15.82 0.35 -10.39
C ASP A 107 -15.04 -0.74 -11.15
N PHE A 108 -13.91 -0.37 -11.76
CA PHE A 108 -13.00 -1.30 -12.44
C PHE A 108 -12.28 -2.21 -11.43
N VAL A 109 -11.81 -1.63 -10.31
CA VAL A 109 -11.20 -2.34 -9.18
C VAL A 109 -12.14 -3.43 -8.68
N LYS A 110 -13.41 -3.11 -8.44
CA LYS A 110 -14.42 -4.07 -7.97
C LYS A 110 -14.75 -5.18 -8.96
N THR A 111 -14.44 -5.04 -10.25
CA THR A 111 -14.72 -6.07 -11.27
C THR A 111 -13.52 -6.95 -11.57
N VAL A 112 -12.30 -6.45 -11.34
CA VAL A 112 -11.03 -7.15 -11.65
C VAL A 112 -10.32 -7.72 -10.41
N LEU A 113 -10.62 -7.24 -9.18
CA LEU A 113 -10.00 -7.76 -7.95
C LEU A 113 -10.49 -9.14 -7.51
N PHE A 114 -11.64 -9.60 -7.99
CA PHE A 114 -12.17 -10.89 -7.57
C PHE A 114 -11.56 -12.01 -8.42
N ASP A 115 -10.70 -12.80 -7.77
CA ASP A 115 -10.32 -14.18 -8.12
C ASP A 115 -9.16 -14.46 -9.07
N SER A 116 -7.96 -13.95 -8.79
CA SER A 116 -6.77 -14.72 -9.13
C SER A 116 -5.53 -14.27 -8.35
N VAL A 117 -5.06 -15.11 -7.43
CA VAL A 117 -3.67 -15.07 -6.93
C VAL A 117 -2.67 -14.98 -8.09
N GLY A 118 -3.02 -15.54 -9.25
CA GLY A 118 -2.26 -15.43 -10.49
C GLY A 118 -2.18 -14.00 -11.06
N THR A 119 -3.24 -13.18 -10.97
CA THR A 119 -3.18 -11.77 -11.39
C THR A 119 -2.23 -10.98 -10.52
N ILE A 120 -2.31 -11.14 -9.21
CA ILE A 120 -1.37 -10.49 -8.27
C ILE A 120 0.06 -10.94 -8.56
N GLY A 121 0.29 -12.25 -8.73
CA GLY A 121 1.60 -12.80 -9.06
C GLY A 121 2.15 -12.27 -10.39
N MET A 122 1.31 -12.16 -11.42
CA MET A 122 1.70 -11.61 -12.73
C MET A 122 2.06 -10.13 -12.62
N THR A 123 1.26 -9.33 -11.92
CA THR A 123 1.54 -7.90 -11.71
C THR A 123 2.83 -7.69 -10.94
N LEU A 124 3.09 -8.48 -9.89
CA LEU A 124 4.34 -8.45 -9.15
C LEU A 124 5.55 -8.82 -10.04
N ALA A 125 5.41 -9.86 -10.85
CA ALA A 125 6.46 -10.26 -11.79
C ALA A 125 6.74 -9.18 -12.83
N LEU A 126 5.71 -8.51 -13.35
CA LEU A 126 5.85 -7.41 -14.30
C LEU A 126 6.56 -6.20 -13.68
N ILE A 127 6.18 -5.78 -12.48
CA ILE A 127 6.83 -4.66 -11.80
C ILE A 127 8.26 -5.01 -11.39
N GLY A 128 8.48 -6.22 -10.86
CA GLY A 128 9.83 -6.71 -10.57
C GLY A 128 10.70 -6.74 -11.82
N GLY A 129 10.17 -7.23 -12.95
CA GLY A 129 10.82 -7.21 -14.24
C GLY A 129 11.14 -5.80 -14.74
N LEU A 130 10.22 -4.84 -14.54
CA LEU A 130 10.44 -3.44 -14.88
C LEU A 130 11.55 -2.80 -14.03
N PHE A 131 11.58 -3.09 -12.73
CA PHE A 131 12.68 -2.68 -11.86
C PHE A 131 14.02 -3.23 -12.32
N LEU A 132 14.09 -4.52 -12.64
CA LEU A 132 15.31 -5.16 -13.16
C LEU A 132 15.74 -4.54 -14.50
N LEU A 133 14.79 -4.29 -15.40
CA LEU A 133 15.08 -3.63 -16.68
C LEU A 133 15.68 -2.24 -16.48
N ILE A 134 15.07 -1.43 -15.61
CA ILE A 134 15.56 -0.07 -15.31
C ILE A 134 16.96 -0.15 -14.71
N GLU A 135 17.20 -1.07 -13.78
CA GLU A 135 18.52 -1.27 -13.18
C GLU A 135 19.57 -1.66 -14.23
N LEU A 136 19.22 -2.53 -15.19
CA LEU A 136 20.08 -2.87 -16.32
C LEU A 136 20.37 -1.66 -17.22
N LEU A 137 19.38 -0.81 -17.47
CA LEU A 137 19.55 0.42 -18.26
C LEU A 137 20.44 1.45 -17.54
N ILE A 138 20.36 1.54 -16.20
CA ILE A 138 21.23 2.38 -15.38
C ILE A 138 22.67 1.86 -15.41
N GLN A 139 22.88 0.54 -15.25
CA GLN A 139 24.21 -0.07 -15.34
C GLN A 139 24.87 0.14 -16.71
N LYS A 140 24.08 0.07 -17.78
CA LYS A 140 24.52 0.37 -19.15
C LYS A 140 24.69 1.87 -19.44
N LYS A 141 24.49 2.75 -18.44
CA LYS A 141 24.55 4.21 -18.56
C LYS A 141 23.59 4.80 -19.60
N VAL A 142 22.53 4.07 -19.95
CA VAL A 142 21.45 4.59 -20.80
C VAL A 142 20.60 5.57 -20.01
N ILE A 143 20.34 5.25 -18.74
CA ILE A 143 19.69 6.14 -17.78
C ILE A 143 20.76 6.62 -16.80
N VAL A 144 20.88 7.94 -16.65
CA VAL A 144 21.81 8.57 -15.70
C VAL A 144 21.02 9.17 -14.55
N LEU A 145 21.29 8.71 -13.33
CA LEU A 145 20.64 9.21 -12.12
C LEU A 145 21.40 10.43 -11.56
N SER A 146 21.20 11.60 -12.18
CA SER A 146 21.88 12.84 -11.81
C SER A 146 20.98 13.88 -11.14
N GLN A 147 19.66 13.69 -11.15
CA GLN A 147 18.72 14.66 -10.59
C GLN A 147 18.49 14.40 -9.10
N ASP A 148 18.44 15.49 -8.33
CA ASP A 148 18.07 15.47 -6.92
C ASP A 148 16.59 15.86 -6.77
N MET A 149 15.96 15.49 -5.66
CA MET A 149 14.57 15.88 -5.36
C MET A 149 14.35 17.40 -5.34
N LYS A 150 15.41 18.18 -5.11
CA LYS A 150 15.34 19.65 -5.14
C LYS A 150 15.08 20.21 -6.55
N ASP A 151 15.39 19.44 -7.58
CA ASP A 151 15.24 19.79 -8.99
C ASP A 151 13.86 19.38 -9.53
N LEU A 152 12.99 18.83 -8.68
CA LEU A 152 11.68 18.33 -9.06
C LEU A 152 10.72 19.47 -9.41
N GLY A 153 10.40 19.57 -10.70
CA GLY A 153 9.42 20.51 -11.23
C GLY A 153 7.99 19.94 -11.27
N TYR A 154 7.02 20.84 -11.51
CA TYR A 154 5.59 20.48 -11.52
C TYR A 154 5.24 19.43 -12.60
N SER A 155 5.88 19.48 -13.77
CA SER A 155 5.63 18.49 -14.84
C SER A 155 6.00 17.08 -14.40
N HIS A 156 7.14 16.91 -13.71
CA HIS A 156 7.55 15.62 -13.15
C HIS A 156 6.60 15.20 -12.02
N ALA A 157 6.16 16.13 -11.16
CA ALA A 157 5.19 15.83 -10.11
C ALA A 157 3.86 15.26 -10.68
N ILE A 158 3.33 15.84 -11.75
CA ILE A 158 2.11 15.35 -12.42
C ILE A 158 2.35 13.93 -12.97
N PHE A 159 3.46 13.71 -13.66
CA PHE A 159 3.77 12.40 -14.25
C PHE A 159 3.95 11.30 -13.18
N ILE A 160 4.59 11.64 -12.06
CA ILE A 160 4.69 10.76 -10.88
C ILE A 160 3.30 10.43 -10.34
N GLY A 161 2.42 11.43 -10.25
CA GLY A 161 1.07 11.25 -9.75
C GLY A 161 0.18 10.38 -10.65
N ILE A 162 0.30 10.51 -11.97
CA ILE A 162 -0.34 9.62 -12.94
C ILE A 162 0.20 8.19 -12.78
N SER A 163 1.52 8.05 -12.66
CA SER A 163 2.15 6.74 -12.45
C SER A 163 1.67 6.07 -11.17
N GLN A 164 1.60 6.80 -10.05
CA GLN A 164 1.04 6.27 -8.82
C GLN A 164 -0.46 5.94 -8.95
N GLY A 165 -1.22 6.69 -9.75
CA GLY A 165 -2.62 6.37 -10.04
C GLY A 165 -2.81 5.03 -10.77
N LEU A 166 -1.79 4.53 -11.50
CA LEU A 166 -1.79 3.17 -12.05
C LEU A 166 -1.64 2.10 -10.96
N ALA A 167 -1.29 2.47 -9.74
CA ALA A 167 -1.26 1.52 -8.62
C ALA A 167 -2.64 1.12 -8.09
N VAL A 168 -3.70 1.61 -8.74
CA VAL A 168 -5.05 1.10 -8.55
C VAL A 168 -5.22 -0.31 -9.13
N PHE A 169 -4.36 -0.72 -10.09
CA PHE A 169 -4.35 -2.09 -10.60
C PHE A 169 -3.91 -3.08 -9.51
N PRO A 170 -4.63 -4.20 -9.30
CA PRO A 170 -4.32 -5.15 -8.25
C PRO A 170 -2.92 -5.75 -8.39
N GLY A 171 -2.16 -5.73 -7.30
CA GLY A 171 -0.77 -6.19 -7.25
C GLY A 171 0.27 -5.14 -7.66
N VAL A 172 -0.13 -3.97 -8.16
CA VAL A 172 0.80 -2.88 -8.44
C VAL A 172 1.22 -2.21 -7.12
N SER A 173 2.52 -2.22 -6.81
CA SER A 173 3.04 -1.47 -5.66
C SER A 173 2.99 0.03 -5.93
N ARG A 174 2.27 0.78 -5.08
CA ARG A 174 2.24 2.26 -5.10
C ARG A 174 3.65 2.86 -5.04
N ALA A 175 4.43 2.43 -4.04
CA ALA A 175 5.82 2.85 -3.89
C ALA A 175 6.65 2.46 -5.12
N GLY A 176 6.46 1.25 -5.65
CA GLY A 176 7.12 0.78 -6.86
C GLY A 176 6.84 1.65 -8.08
N ALA A 177 5.59 2.01 -8.34
CA ALA A 177 5.20 2.85 -9.47
C ALA A 177 5.91 4.22 -9.43
N VAL A 178 5.91 4.86 -8.26
CA VAL A 178 6.58 6.15 -8.06
C VAL A 178 8.10 6.03 -8.25
N ILE A 179 8.72 5.04 -7.59
CA ILE A 179 10.18 4.86 -7.63
C ILE A 179 10.66 4.61 -9.05
N VAL A 180 9.97 3.72 -9.78
CA VAL A 180 10.27 3.39 -11.18
C VAL A 180 10.23 4.64 -12.04
N VAL A 181 9.13 5.39 -12.01
CA VAL A 181 9.00 6.59 -12.85
C VAL A 181 10.03 7.65 -12.48
N MET A 182 10.33 7.85 -11.20
CA MET A 182 11.37 8.80 -10.81
C MET A 182 12.76 8.36 -11.28
N MET A 183 13.09 7.07 -11.21
CA MET A 183 14.34 6.57 -11.75
C MET A 183 14.42 6.72 -13.28
N LEU A 184 13.32 6.51 -14.01
CA LEU A 184 13.24 6.77 -15.46
C LEU A 184 13.45 8.25 -15.79
N LEU A 185 12.96 9.15 -14.93
CA LEU A 185 13.19 10.60 -15.05
C LEU A 185 14.60 11.03 -14.62
N GLY A 186 15.45 10.10 -14.16
CA GLY A 186 16.85 10.36 -13.80
C GLY A 186 17.08 10.81 -12.35
N TYR A 187 16.11 10.61 -11.45
CA TYR A 187 16.30 10.91 -10.03
C TYR A 187 17.05 9.81 -9.29
N GLN A 188 17.83 10.20 -8.28
CA GLN A 188 18.51 9.25 -7.42
C GLN A 188 17.54 8.31 -6.69
N ARG A 189 17.95 7.05 -6.49
CA ARG A 189 17.15 6.01 -5.81
C ARG A 189 16.65 6.45 -4.42
N ARG A 190 17.51 7.12 -3.66
CA ARG A 190 17.18 7.63 -2.32
C ARG A 190 16.05 8.66 -2.37
N ASP A 191 16.13 9.58 -3.33
CA ASP A 191 15.14 10.64 -3.50
C ASP A 191 13.82 10.09 -4.06
N ALA A 192 13.90 9.13 -4.98
CA ALA A 192 12.74 8.40 -5.48
C ALA A 192 11.99 7.67 -4.36
N ALA A 193 12.70 6.96 -3.48
CA ALA A 193 12.11 6.28 -2.33
C ALA A 193 11.52 7.28 -1.31
N MET A 194 12.27 8.33 -0.96
CA MET A 194 11.76 9.33 -0.02
C MET A 194 10.52 10.05 -0.56
N TYR A 195 10.50 10.41 -1.85
CA TYR A 195 9.33 11.04 -2.46
C TYR A 195 8.12 10.09 -2.49
N SER A 196 8.33 8.79 -2.76
CA SER A 196 7.23 7.82 -2.70
C SER A 196 6.63 7.71 -1.31
N PHE A 197 7.44 7.74 -0.25
CA PHE A 197 6.94 7.71 1.13
C PHE A 197 6.11 8.95 1.46
N LEU A 198 6.60 10.12 1.05
CA LEU A 198 5.92 11.40 1.29
C LEU A 198 4.60 11.49 0.53
N LEU A 199 4.56 11.00 -0.72
CA LEU A 199 3.36 10.96 -1.54
C LEU A 199 2.34 9.92 -1.06
N ALA A 200 2.80 8.84 -0.43
CA ALA A 200 1.94 7.83 0.18
C ALA A 200 1.07 8.45 1.29
N VAL A 201 1.56 9.45 2.04
CA VAL A 201 0.84 10.09 3.15
C VAL A 201 -0.56 10.60 2.75
N PRO A 202 -0.70 11.59 1.83
CA PRO A 202 -2.03 12.07 1.43
C PRO A 202 -2.84 10.99 0.70
N THR A 203 -2.17 10.11 -0.05
CA THR A 203 -2.82 9.07 -0.86
C THR A 203 -3.55 8.05 0.01
N ILE A 204 -2.85 7.49 0.99
CA ILE A 204 -3.38 6.47 1.88
C ILE A 204 -4.28 7.10 2.93
N PHE A 205 -3.96 8.29 3.43
CA PHE A 205 -4.88 9.00 4.33
C PHE A 205 -6.25 9.23 3.68
N ALA A 206 -6.28 9.63 2.40
CA ALA A 206 -7.52 9.80 1.65
C ALA A 206 -8.23 8.45 1.40
N ALA A 207 -7.50 7.41 1.01
CA ALA A 207 -8.07 6.08 0.77
C ALA A 207 -8.62 5.45 2.05
N SER A 208 -7.83 5.40 3.13
CA SER A 208 -8.26 4.90 4.44
C SER A 208 -9.43 5.70 4.99
N GLY A 209 -9.41 7.04 4.87
CA GLY A 209 -10.52 7.88 5.29
C GLY A 209 -11.80 7.61 4.49
N TYR A 210 -11.68 7.37 3.19
CA TYR A 210 -12.80 6.99 2.32
C TYR A 210 -13.38 5.63 2.72
N ASP A 211 -12.53 4.63 2.92
CA ASP A 211 -12.95 3.28 3.29
C ASP A 211 -13.61 3.26 4.67
N LEU A 212 -13.06 4.00 5.65
CA LEU A 212 -13.64 4.15 6.98
C LEU A 212 -15.02 4.81 6.95
N LEU A 213 -15.22 5.84 6.13
CA LEU A 213 -16.49 6.56 6.04
C LEU A 213 -17.57 5.80 5.24
N THR A 214 -17.16 4.90 4.35
CA THR A 214 -18.09 4.15 3.49
C THR A 214 -18.42 2.76 4.00
N THR A 215 -17.67 2.25 4.98
CA THR A 215 -17.91 0.94 5.60
C THR A 215 -18.97 1.07 6.71
N PRO A 216 -20.15 0.42 6.60
CA PRO A 216 -21.18 0.48 7.62
C PRO A 216 -20.68 -0.14 8.94
N LEU A 217 -20.68 0.65 10.03
CA LEU A 217 -20.28 0.18 11.36
C LEU A 217 -21.30 -0.80 11.96
N ASP A 218 -22.51 -0.82 11.42
CA ASP A 218 -23.67 -1.57 11.91
C ASP A 218 -23.53 -3.09 11.70
N GLY A 219 -22.54 -3.52 10.90
CA GLY A 219 -22.26 -4.92 10.58
C GLY A 219 -21.18 -5.60 11.44
N TYR A 220 -20.46 -4.83 12.27
CA TYR A 220 -19.43 -5.39 13.16
C TYR A 220 -20.08 -5.83 14.47
N GLY A 221 -20.34 -7.13 14.60
CA GLY A 221 -20.91 -7.69 15.82
C GLY A 221 -20.02 -7.37 17.04
N VAL A 222 -20.65 -7.02 18.17
CA VAL A 222 -19.99 -6.75 19.46
C VAL A 222 -19.04 -7.90 19.90
N SER A 223 -19.21 -9.10 19.32
CA SER A 223 -18.32 -10.25 19.50
C SER A 223 -16.92 -10.10 18.88
N GLU A 224 -16.74 -9.27 17.84
CA GLU A 224 -15.44 -9.07 17.17
C GLU A 224 -14.54 -8.05 17.90
N TYR A 225 -15.14 -7.08 18.59
CA TYR A 225 -14.42 -6.06 19.36
C TYR A 225 -13.98 -6.51 20.77
N GLY A 226 -14.53 -7.62 21.27
CA GLY A 226 -14.37 -8.06 22.66
C GLY A 226 -12.96 -8.53 23.06
N LEU A 227 -11.97 -8.49 22.17
CA LEU A 227 -10.64 -9.11 22.40
C LEU A 227 -9.43 -8.17 22.36
N LEU A 228 -9.63 -6.86 22.16
CA LEU A 228 -8.57 -5.86 22.39
C LEU A 228 -8.65 -5.23 23.80
N ALA A 229 -9.53 -5.75 24.66
CA ALA A 229 -9.66 -5.40 26.07
C ALA A 229 -9.16 -6.54 26.97
#